data_AF-A0A1F9CA26-F1
#
_entry.id   AF-A0A1F9CA26-F1
#
_cell.length_a   1.000
_cell.length_b   1.000
_cell.length_c   1.000
_cell.angle_alpha   90.00
_cell.angle_beta   90.00
_cell.angle_gamma   90.00
#
_symmetry.space_group_name_H-M   'P 1'
#
loop_
_entity.id
_entity.type
_entity.pdbx_description
1 polymer ?
#
loop_
_entity_poly.entity_id
_entity_poly.type
_entity_poly.pdbx_seq_one_letter_code
_entity_poly.pdbx_strand_id
1 'polypeptide(L)'
;MSKQPPAISVQLFHIKGAVPLNGKESKFYGPSISIGRHPSCDLRFSSDLTHISRQHAEIIREGNQFKLTDHSVNGTFVNGKKVKEALLKDGDVLMFGEGGPQISFLTQMEEGLEERRVPPEATPREPQREIRIEPPRKEPPLQPKYPREEKPQPLSSARAEIPEVSVQSVKMSLIIQYGPTIRSFKQLPVTIGKNPKCEYPMNHPALSDQHAQIFFGQDQYRVKDLTGQKLVRINRQPVGFEAPLKPNDELALSPQGPVFRFYGEGRLGEIEEAMDEKPVDSSGKMGETAEKKSPKGISSKFKKIFGS
;
A
#
# COMPACT_ATOMS: atom_id res chain seq x y z
N MET A 1 -13.02 -35.34 -16.43
CA MET A 1 -12.63 -33.96 -16.83
C MET A 1 -11.87 -33.33 -15.68
N SER A 2 -10.54 -33.40 -15.69
CA SER A 2 -9.70 -32.71 -14.69
C SER A 2 -9.73 -31.21 -15.01
N LYS A 3 -10.43 -30.42 -14.19
CA LYS A 3 -10.32 -28.96 -14.24
C LYS A 3 -8.87 -28.61 -13.93
N GLN A 4 -8.16 -28.00 -14.88
CA GLN A 4 -6.86 -27.42 -14.56
C GLN A 4 -7.04 -26.40 -13.44
N PRO A 5 -6.11 -26.37 -12.46
CA PRO A 5 -6.18 -25.39 -11.39
C PRO A 5 -6.13 -23.98 -12.00
N PRO A 6 -6.84 -23.01 -11.42
CA PRO A 6 -6.83 -21.64 -11.94
C PRO A 6 -5.39 -21.11 -12.00
N ALA A 7 -5.08 -20.38 -13.06
CA ALA A 7 -3.86 -19.60 -13.14
C ALA A 7 -3.96 -18.51 -12.06
N ILE A 8 -3.19 -18.68 -10.98
CA ILE A 8 -3.10 -17.69 -9.91
C ILE A 8 -1.72 -17.06 -10.03
N SER A 9 -1.69 -15.76 -10.25
CA SER A 9 -0.46 -14.98 -10.17
C SER A 9 -0.29 -14.40 -8.78
N VAL A 10 0.95 -14.36 -8.31
CA VAL A 10 1.35 -13.62 -7.10
C VAL A 10 1.89 -12.26 -7.52
N GLN A 11 1.38 -11.21 -6.89
CA GLN A 11 1.87 -9.84 -7.03
C GLN A 11 2.55 -9.43 -5.74
N LEU A 12 3.82 -9.05 -5.85
CA LEU A 12 4.64 -8.55 -4.75
C LEU A 12 4.88 -7.06 -4.96
N PHE A 13 4.29 -6.24 -4.10
CA PHE A 13 4.40 -4.78 -4.18
C PHE A 13 5.45 -4.29 -3.20
N HIS A 14 6.49 -3.64 -3.70
CA HIS A 14 7.57 -3.10 -2.86
C HIS A 14 7.13 -1.81 -2.18
N ILE A 15 7.02 -1.84 -0.86
CA ILE A 15 6.55 -0.73 -0.04
C ILE A 15 7.74 0.16 0.34
N LYS A 16 8.75 -0.44 0.97
CA LYS A 16 9.90 0.27 1.57
C LYS A 16 11.16 -0.57 1.49
N GLY A 17 12.31 0.08 1.60
CA GLY A 17 13.59 -0.56 1.96
C GLY A 17 14.33 -1.28 0.82
N ALA A 18 13.79 -1.32 -0.39
CA ALA A 18 14.48 -1.88 -1.56
C ALA A 18 14.51 -0.86 -2.69
N VAL A 19 15.50 0.04 -2.71
CA VAL A 19 15.75 0.90 -3.88
C VAL A 19 16.48 0.06 -4.96
N PRO A 20 16.10 0.12 -6.25
CA PRO A 20 15.09 0.98 -6.89
C PRO A 20 13.72 0.30 -7.06
N LEU A 21 13.40 -0.70 -6.23
CA LEU A 21 12.15 -1.45 -6.30
C LEU A 21 10.99 -0.76 -5.57
N ASN A 22 11.21 0.16 -4.62
CA ASN A 22 10.13 0.87 -3.94
C ASN A 22 9.06 1.40 -4.92
N GLY A 23 7.79 1.09 -4.64
CA GLY A 23 6.63 1.40 -5.49
C GLY A 23 6.41 0.46 -6.67
N LYS A 24 7.39 -0.39 -7.04
CA LYS A 24 7.28 -1.35 -8.15
C LYS A 24 6.50 -2.59 -7.74
N GLU A 25 5.84 -3.17 -8.73
CA GLU A 25 5.23 -4.50 -8.64
C GLU A 25 6.17 -5.54 -9.26
N SER A 26 6.24 -6.72 -8.67
CA SER A 26 6.83 -7.92 -9.26
C SER A 26 5.77 -9.01 -9.32
N LYS A 27 5.47 -9.50 -10.53
CA LYS A 27 4.42 -10.49 -10.77
C LYS A 27 5.03 -11.85 -11.13
N PHE A 28 4.53 -12.90 -10.49
CA PHE A 28 5.04 -14.26 -10.63
C PHE A 28 3.90 -15.25 -10.87
N TYR A 29 4.16 -16.27 -11.69
CA TYR A 29 3.18 -17.28 -12.11
C TYR A 29 3.60 -18.72 -11.70
N GLY A 30 4.78 -18.86 -11.11
CA GLY A 30 5.37 -20.15 -10.75
C GLY A 30 4.77 -20.78 -9.49
N PRO A 31 5.08 -22.07 -9.25
CA PRO A 31 4.66 -22.78 -8.03
C PRO A 31 5.44 -22.36 -6.79
N SER A 32 6.62 -21.74 -6.96
CA SER A 32 7.34 -21.08 -5.89
C SER A 32 8.01 -19.79 -6.35
N ILE A 33 8.36 -18.96 -5.38
CA ILE A 33 9.04 -17.68 -5.56
C ILE A 33 10.15 -17.62 -4.51
N SER A 34 11.37 -17.74 -4.97
CA SER A 34 12.57 -17.63 -4.13
C SER A 34 12.96 -16.17 -3.95
N ILE A 35 13.29 -15.78 -2.71
CA ILE A 35 13.52 -14.39 -2.31
C ILE A 35 14.90 -14.29 -1.65
N GLY A 36 15.72 -13.33 -2.06
CA GLY A 36 17.03 -13.11 -1.45
C GLY A 36 17.95 -12.23 -2.29
N ARG A 37 19.22 -12.13 -1.88
CA ARG A 37 20.23 -11.35 -2.62
C ARG A 37 21.01 -12.16 -3.66
N HIS A 38 20.85 -13.50 -3.69
CA HIS A 38 21.54 -14.34 -4.66
C HIS A 38 20.98 -14.10 -6.07
N PRO A 39 21.81 -14.12 -7.14
CA PRO A 39 21.34 -13.95 -8.51
C PRO A 39 20.32 -14.98 -9.00
N SER A 40 20.24 -16.14 -8.35
CA SER A 40 19.29 -17.19 -8.71
C SER A 40 17.91 -17.01 -8.08
N CYS A 41 17.70 -16.00 -7.23
CA CYS A 41 16.40 -15.76 -6.61
C CYS A 41 15.46 -15.05 -7.58
N ASP A 42 14.19 -15.46 -7.61
CA ASP A 42 13.14 -14.86 -8.43
C ASP A 42 12.92 -13.39 -8.03
N LEU A 43 12.71 -13.15 -6.74
CA LEU A 43 12.73 -11.82 -6.17
C LEU A 43 14.12 -11.51 -5.62
N ARG A 44 14.93 -10.88 -6.46
CA ARG A 44 16.29 -10.49 -6.13
C ARG A 44 16.36 -9.09 -5.51
N PHE A 45 16.86 -9.02 -4.28
CA PHE A 45 17.28 -7.76 -3.65
C PHE A 45 18.74 -7.42 -3.98
N SER A 46 19.10 -6.13 -3.83
CA SER A 46 20.48 -5.67 -4.04
C SER A 46 21.45 -6.45 -3.15
N SER A 47 22.65 -6.74 -3.68
CA SER A 47 23.73 -7.38 -2.93
C SER A 47 24.16 -6.58 -1.70
N ASP A 48 23.91 -5.27 -1.72
CA ASP A 48 24.35 -4.33 -0.68
C ASP A 48 23.44 -4.35 0.55
N LEU A 49 22.23 -4.93 0.43
CA LEU A 49 21.32 -5.16 1.54
C LEU A 49 21.77 -6.39 2.34
N THR A 50 22.84 -6.22 3.12
CA THR A 50 23.51 -7.30 3.87
C THR A 50 22.63 -7.94 4.93
N HIS A 51 21.59 -7.25 5.41
CA HIS A 51 20.60 -7.81 6.33
C HIS A 51 19.70 -8.87 5.65
N ILE A 52 19.78 -9.03 4.33
CA ILE A 52 19.06 -10.04 3.56
C ILE A 52 20.02 -11.21 3.24
N SER A 53 19.65 -12.43 3.62
CA SER A 53 20.38 -13.64 3.24
C SER A 53 20.40 -13.88 1.72
N ARG A 54 21.41 -14.63 1.24
CA ARG A 54 21.53 -15.03 -0.18
C ARG A 54 20.26 -15.72 -0.67
N GLN A 55 19.80 -16.69 0.09
CA GLN A 55 18.47 -17.29 0.00
C GLN A 55 17.79 -16.94 1.33
N HIS A 56 16.83 -16.03 1.30
CA HIS A 56 16.24 -15.45 2.51
C HIS A 56 14.93 -16.13 2.86
N ALA A 57 14.03 -16.25 1.89
CA ALA A 57 12.73 -16.86 2.09
C ALA A 57 12.26 -17.48 0.77
N GLU A 58 11.23 -18.31 0.86
CA GLU A 58 10.53 -18.87 -0.28
C GLU A 58 9.03 -18.76 -0.05
N ILE A 59 8.28 -18.39 -1.08
CA ILE A 59 6.83 -18.49 -1.11
C ILE A 59 6.48 -19.70 -1.97
N ILE A 60 5.77 -20.68 -1.41
CA ILE A 60 5.38 -21.92 -2.10
C ILE A 60 3.86 -21.97 -2.21
N ARG A 61 3.36 -22.30 -3.40
CA ARG A 61 1.94 -22.52 -3.64
C ARG A 61 1.53 -23.92 -3.20
N GLU A 62 0.58 -24.01 -2.28
CA GLU A 62 -0.04 -25.24 -1.81
C GLU A 62 -1.53 -25.22 -2.19
N GLY A 63 -1.84 -25.72 -3.39
CA GLY A 63 -3.19 -25.67 -3.97
C GLY A 63 -3.61 -24.22 -4.30
N ASN A 64 -4.56 -23.68 -3.52
CA ASN A 64 -5.04 -22.29 -3.65
C ASN A 64 -4.48 -21.37 -2.54
N GLN A 65 -3.57 -21.88 -1.71
CA GLN A 65 -2.93 -21.14 -0.64
C GLN A 65 -1.44 -20.94 -0.95
N PHE A 66 -0.84 -19.95 -0.31
CA PHE A 66 0.59 -19.68 -0.43
C PHE A 66 1.20 -19.69 0.96
N LYS A 67 2.31 -20.41 1.11
CA LYS A 67 3.05 -20.52 2.36
C LYS A 67 4.40 -19.85 2.20
N LEU A 68 4.73 -18.95 3.12
CA LEU A 68 6.06 -18.38 3.27
C LEU A 68 6.89 -19.27 4.18
N THR A 69 8.13 -19.58 3.80
CA THR A 69 9.13 -20.24 4.64
C THR A 69 10.38 -19.37 4.72
N ASP A 70 10.85 -19.11 5.93
CA ASP A 70 12.07 -18.35 6.21
C ASP A 70 13.31 -19.26 6.23
N HIS A 71 14.37 -18.86 5.54
CA HIS A 71 15.69 -19.50 5.54
C HIS A 71 16.80 -18.54 6.00
N SER A 72 16.42 -17.35 6.47
CA SER A 72 17.35 -16.25 6.68
C SER A 72 18.04 -16.29 8.04
N VAL A 73 19.11 -15.48 8.16
CA VAL A 73 19.82 -15.28 9.43
C VAL A 73 19.07 -14.27 10.30
N ASN A 74 18.58 -13.17 9.71
CA ASN A 74 17.96 -12.08 10.44
C ASN A 74 16.45 -12.25 10.66
N GLY A 75 15.86 -13.27 10.04
CA GLY A 75 14.45 -13.60 10.13
C GLY A 75 13.58 -12.88 9.11
N THR A 76 12.44 -13.50 8.83
CA THR A 76 11.36 -12.93 8.04
C THR A 76 10.18 -12.60 8.95
N PHE A 77 9.47 -11.51 8.66
CA PHE A 77 8.34 -11.06 9.45
C PHE A 77 7.11 -10.94 8.57
N VAL A 78 5.96 -11.38 9.07
CA VAL A 78 4.65 -11.19 8.44
C VAL A 78 3.83 -10.28 9.35
N ASN A 79 3.39 -9.13 8.84
CA ASN A 79 2.64 -8.11 9.59
C ASN A 79 3.33 -7.74 10.92
N GLY A 80 4.65 -7.54 10.87
CA GLY A 80 5.49 -7.18 12.02
C GLY A 80 5.83 -8.32 12.99
N LYS A 81 5.28 -9.53 12.80
CA LYS A 81 5.58 -10.69 13.64
C LYS A 81 6.62 -11.58 12.96
N LYS A 82 7.70 -11.92 13.68
CA LYS A 82 8.73 -12.85 13.17
C LYS A 82 8.14 -14.24 13.00
N VAL A 83 8.36 -14.87 11.85
CA VAL A 83 7.82 -16.19 11.52
C VAL A 83 8.91 -17.10 10.96
N LYS A 84 8.76 -18.41 11.19
CA LYS A 84 9.53 -19.43 10.47
C LYS A 84 8.77 -19.94 9.25
N GLU A 85 7.47 -20.13 9.41
CA GLU A 85 6.52 -20.43 8.34
C GLU A 85 5.23 -19.64 8.57
N ALA A 86 4.55 -19.25 7.50
CA ALA A 86 3.25 -18.58 7.58
C ALA A 86 2.41 -18.83 6.32
N LEU A 87 1.12 -19.13 6.49
CA LEU A 87 0.16 -19.07 5.38
C LEU A 87 -0.15 -17.61 5.07
N LEU A 88 0.13 -17.20 3.84
CA LEU A 88 -0.05 -15.84 3.36
C LEU A 88 -1.50 -15.60 2.90
N LYS A 89 -1.98 -14.41 3.19
CA LYS A 89 -3.27 -13.88 2.75
C LYS A 89 -3.04 -12.60 1.95
N ASP A 90 -3.97 -12.31 1.05
CA ASP A 90 -3.97 -11.05 0.30
C ASP A 90 -3.89 -9.85 1.27
N GLY A 91 -2.90 -9.00 1.05
CA GLY A 91 -2.63 -7.81 1.85
C GLY A 91 -1.55 -8.02 2.92
N ASP A 92 -1.08 -9.24 3.15
CA ASP A 92 -0.01 -9.49 4.12
C ASP A 92 1.27 -8.74 3.75
N VAL A 93 1.96 -8.25 4.78
CA VAL A 93 3.23 -7.52 4.65
C VAL A 93 4.37 -8.42 5.02
N LEU A 94 5.29 -8.63 4.10
CA LEU A 94 6.49 -9.40 4.33
C LEU A 94 7.65 -8.42 4.52
N MET A 95 8.38 -8.57 5.62
CA MET A 95 9.61 -7.84 5.88
C MET A 95 10.78 -8.81 5.99
N PHE A 96 11.86 -8.52 5.26
CA PHE A 96 13.03 -9.41 5.16
C PHE A 96 14.21 -8.83 5.94
N GLY A 97 14.48 -9.37 7.12
CA GLY A 97 15.39 -8.79 8.09
C GLY A 97 14.76 -7.62 8.84
N GLU A 98 15.19 -7.42 10.08
CA GLU A 98 14.74 -6.29 10.90
C GLU A 98 15.13 -4.95 10.25
N GLY A 99 14.14 -4.07 10.06
CA GLY A 99 14.32 -2.79 9.35
C GLY A 99 14.58 -2.93 7.84
N GLY A 100 14.46 -4.14 7.28
CA GLY A 100 14.71 -4.41 5.86
C GLY A 100 13.54 -4.08 4.94
N PRO A 101 13.61 -4.51 3.66
CA PRO A 101 12.55 -4.27 2.70
C PRO A 101 11.21 -4.81 3.16
N GLN A 102 10.17 -4.05 2.87
CA GLN A 102 8.78 -4.43 3.09
C GLN A 102 8.10 -4.58 1.75
N ILE A 103 7.38 -5.69 1.58
CA ILE A 103 6.57 -5.97 0.40
C ILE A 103 5.17 -6.40 0.81
N SER A 104 4.14 -6.02 0.05
CA SER A 104 2.79 -6.57 0.20
C SER A 104 2.61 -7.76 -0.73
N PHE A 105 1.97 -8.81 -0.23
CA PHE A 105 1.59 -10.01 -0.97
C PHE A 105 0.13 -9.93 -1.42
N LEU A 106 -0.13 -10.16 -2.71
CA LEU A 106 -1.47 -10.30 -3.27
C LEU A 106 -1.54 -11.45 -4.26
N THR A 107 -2.71 -12.08 -4.35
CA THR A 107 -3.03 -13.08 -5.36
C THR A 107 -4.09 -12.56 -6.32
N GLN A 108 -3.93 -12.86 -7.60
CA GLN A 108 -4.90 -12.56 -8.64
C GLN A 108 -5.21 -13.85 -9.41
N MET A 109 -6.50 -14.18 -9.55
CA MET A 109 -6.93 -15.23 -10.47
C MET A 109 -6.98 -14.65 -11.88
N GLU A 110 -6.27 -15.26 -12.80
CA GLU A 110 -6.38 -14.96 -14.22
C GLU A 110 -7.34 -15.96 -14.86
N GLU A 111 -8.51 -15.46 -15.28
CA GLU A 111 -9.42 -16.24 -16.11
C GLU A 111 -8.86 -16.26 -17.55
N GLY A 112 -8.43 -17.45 -17.98
CA GLY A 112 -8.17 -17.73 -19.39
C GLY A 112 -6.84 -17.21 -19.95
N LEU A 113 -5.71 -17.77 -19.49
CA LEU A 113 -4.55 -17.91 -20.38
C LEU A 113 -4.78 -19.16 -21.23
N GLU A 114 -5.66 -19.05 -22.24
CA GLU A 114 -5.61 -19.95 -23.39
C GLU A 114 -4.18 -19.87 -23.94
N GLU A 115 -3.52 -21.02 -23.97
CA GLU A 115 -2.17 -21.19 -24.47
C GLU A 115 -2.01 -20.41 -25.77
N ARG A 116 -0.98 -19.55 -25.84
CA ARG A 116 -0.39 -19.15 -27.13
C ARG A 116 0.08 -20.44 -27.82
N ARG A 117 -0.84 -21.11 -28.52
CA ARG A 117 -0.50 -22.12 -29.49
C ARG A 117 0.37 -21.41 -30.51
N VAL A 118 1.64 -21.78 -30.53
CA VAL A 118 2.52 -21.58 -31.68
C VAL A 118 1.70 -21.95 -32.92
N PRO A 119 1.48 -21.02 -33.87
CA PRO A 119 0.82 -21.37 -35.12
C PRO A 119 1.63 -22.49 -35.78
N PRO A 120 1.00 -23.60 -36.20
CA PRO A 120 1.72 -24.56 -37.03
C PRO A 120 2.17 -23.84 -38.30
N GLU A 121 3.43 -24.12 -38.61
CA GLU A 121 4.22 -23.64 -39.74
C GLU A 121 3.40 -23.43 -41.02
N ALA A 122 3.61 -22.27 -41.64
CA ALA A 122 2.94 -21.85 -42.86
C ALA A 122 3.17 -22.86 -44.00
N THR A 123 2.08 -23.36 -44.57
CA THR A 123 2.11 -23.97 -45.91
C THR A 123 1.73 -22.93 -46.98
N PRO A 124 2.31 -23.02 -48.19
CA PRO A 124 2.24 -21.95 -49.19
C PRO A 124 0.84 -21.66 -49.75
N ARG A 125 0.63 -20.38 -50.07
CA ARG A 125 -0.54 -19.82 -50.75
C ARG A 125 -0.72 -20.36 -52.17
N GLU A 126 -1.97 -20.45 -52.63
CA GLU A 126 -2.39 -20.15 -54.02
C GLU A 126 -3.93 -19.93 -54.12
N PRO A 127 -4.50 -19.38 -55.22
CA PRO A 127 -5.07 -18.03 -55.21
C PRO A 127 -6.60 -17.92 -55.41
N GLN A 128 -7.11 -16.78 -54.92
CA GLN A 128 -8.26 -15.95 -55.39
C GLN A 128 -9.61 -16.58 -55.75
N ARG A 129 -10.67 -16.10 -55.08
CA ARG A 129 -11.95 -15.73 -55.72
C ARG A 129 -12.39 -14.35 -55.26
N GLU A 130 -12.54 -13.46 -56.22
CA GLU A 130 -13.10 -12.11 -56.07
C GLU A 130 -14.55 -12.18 -55.59
N ILE A 131 -14.90 -11.38 -54.58
CA ILE A 131 -16.30 -11.09 -54.27
C ILE A 131 -16.52 -9.59 -54.46
N ARG A 132 -17.38 -9.34 -55.43
CA ARG A 132 -17.96 -8.08 -55.92
C ARG A 132 -18.57 -7.26 -54.79
N ILE A 133 -18.21 -5.98 -54.74
CA ILE A 133 -18.79 -4.97 -53.82
C ILE A 133 -20.09 -4.44 -54.43
N GLU A 134 -21.20 -4.54 -53.71
CA GLU A 134 -22.43 -3.78 -54.00
C GLU A 134 -22.49 -2.47 -53.17
N PRO A 135 -23.02 -1.37 -53.74
CA PRO A 135 -23.04 -0.05 -53.11
C PRO A 135 -24.14 0.12 -52.04
N PRO A 136 -24.01 1.11 -51.13
CA PRO A 136 -24.86 1.25 -49.96
C PRO A 136 -26.25 1.81 -50.28
N ARG A 137 -27.28 1.25 -49.65
CA ARG A 137 -28.65 1.76 -49.67
C ARG A 137 -28.81 2.89 -48.65
N LYS A 138 -29.33 4.04 -49.10
CA LYS A 138 -29.69 5.21 -48.28
C LYS A 138 -30.98 4.94 -47.49
N GLU A 139 -31.01 5.29 -46.20
CA GLU A 139 -32.25 5.44 -45.43
C GLU A 139 -32.55 6.93 -45.13
N PRO A 140 -33.84 7.34 -45.05
CA PRO A 140 -34.26 8.74 -44.93
C PRO A 140 -34.33 9.26 -43.48
N PRO A 141 -34.40 10.58 -43.27
CA PRO A 141 -34.35 11.20 -41.93
C PRO A 141 -35.69 11.11 -41.20
N LEU A 142 -35.66 10.77 -39.91
CA LEU A 142 -36.79 10.93 -38.99
C LEU A 142 -36.59 12.16 -38.09
N GLN A 143 -37.61 13.01 -38.06
CA GLN A 143 -37.72 14.32 -37.40
C GLN A 143 -37.92 14.23 -35.86
N PRO A 144 -37.70 15.35 -35.13
CA PRO A 144 -37.66 15.36 -33.66
C PRO A 144 -39.05 15.32 -33.02
N LYS A 145 -39.17 14.69 -31.85
CA LYS A 145 -40.35 14.78 -30.98
C LYS A 145 -39.98 15.43 -29.65
N TYR A 146 -40.58 16.59 -29.37
CA TYR A 146 -40.74 17.19 -28.04
C TYR A 146 -42.24 17.55 -27.87
N PRO A 147 -42.69 18.03 -26.70
CA PRO A 147 -42.72 17.43 -25.37
C PRO A 147 -44.18 17.20 -24.91
N ARG A 148 -44.44 16.45 -23.85
CA ARG A 148 -45.78 16.35 -23.24
C ARG A 148 -45.76 16.92 -21.82
N GLU A 149 -46.46 18.04 -21.63
CA GLU A 149 -46.72 18.69 -20.34
C GLU A 149 -47.83 17.99 -19.51
N GLU A 150 -47.82 18.35 -18.23
CA GLU A 150 -48.24 17.64 -17.02
C GLU A 150 -49.74 17.61 -16.67
N LYS A 151 -50.07 16.84 -15.61
CA LYS A 151 -51.02 17.29 -14.58
C LYS A 151 -50.51 16.96 -13.16
N PRO A 152 -50.74 17.84 -12.16
CA PRO A 152 -50.07 17.81 -10.86
C PRO A 152 -50.81 16.93 -9.83
N GLN A 153 -50.07 16.34 -8.89
CA GLN A 153 -50.59 15.62 -7.72
C GLN A 153 -49.84 16.02 -6.44
N PRO A 154 -50.47 15.89 -5.26
CA PRO A 154 -50.47 16.94 -4.23
C PRO A 154 -49.25 16.91 -3.30
N LEU A 155 -48.95 18.10 -2.76
CA LEU A 155 -48.02 18.34 -1.65
C LEU A 155 -48.38 17.46 -0.44
N SER A 156 -47.59 16.42 -0.21
CA SER A 156 -47.52 15.72 1.08
C SER A 156 -46.23 16.11 1.77
N SER A 157 -46.36 16.74 2.92
CA SER A 157 -45.28 17.13 3.82
C SER A 157 -44.60 15.88 4.40
N ALA A 158 -43.53 15.43 3.77
CA ALA A 158 -42.60 14.47 4.35
C ALA A 158 -41.19 15.06 4.25
N ARG A 159 -40.62 15.30 5.44
CA ARG A 159 -39.21 15.50 5.79
C ARG A 159 -38.26 15.11 4.65
N ALA A 160 -37.42 16.05 4.21
CA ALA A 160 -36.37 15.77 3.24
C ALA A 160 -35.45 14.66 3.77
N GLU A 161 -35.74 13.42 3.37
CA GLU A 161 -34.76 12.35 3.32
C GLU A 161 -33.74 12.81 2.29
N ILE A 162 -32.56 13.19 2.75
CA ILE A 162 -31.40 13.35 1.89
C ILE A 162 -31.28 12.00 1.17
N PRO A 163 -31.35 11.95 -0.18
CA PRO A 163 -31.19 10.69 -0.87
C PRO A 163 -29.82 10.13 -0.49
N GLU A 164 -29.80 8.96 0.15
CA GLU A 164 -28.60 8.16 0.30
C GLU A 164 -28.09 7.89 -1.11
N VAL A 165 -27.13 8.71 -1.55
CA VAL A 165 -26.48 8.54 -2.85
C VAL A 165 -25.82 7.18 -2.79
N SER A 166 -26.40 6.22 -3.51
CA SER A 166 -25.86 4.88 -3.67
C SER A 166 -24.51 5.00 -4.38
N VAL A 167 -23.43 5.00 -3.60
CA VAL A 167 -22.09 4.86 -4.17
C VAL A 167 -22.03 3.42 -4.67
N GLN A 168 -22.22 3.24 -5.97
CA GLN A 168 -22.12 1.92 -6.59
C GLN A 168 -20.75 1.35 -6.24
N SER A 169 -20.73 0.17 -5.59
CA SER A 169 -19.49 -0.46 -5.23
C SER A 169 -18.80 -0.98 -6.49
N VAL A 170 -17.51 -0.65 -6.63
CA VAL A 170 -16.69 -1.07 -7.77
C VAL A 170 -15.62 -2.04 -7.31
N LYS A 171 -15.36 -3.07 -8.14
CA LYS A 171 -14.34 -4.10 -7.88
C LYS A 171 -12.94 -3.56 -8.16
N MET A 172 -12.50 -2.64 -7.31
CA MET A 172 -11.16 -2.07 -7.34
C MET A 172 -10.48 -2.31 -6.01
N SER A 173 -9.19 -2.59 -6.06
CA SER A 173 -8.40 -2.86 -4.87
C SER A 173 -7.90 -1.56 -4.23
N LEU A 174 -7.84 -1.53 -2.90
CA LEU A 174 -7.17 -0.48 -2.13
C LEU A 174 -6.34 -1.14 -1.03
N ILE A 175 -5.10 -0.71 -0.89
CA ILE A 175 -4.18 -1.13 0.16
C ILE A 175 -3.79 0.11 0.96
N ILE A 176 -3.96 0.05 2.28
CA ILE A 176 -3.56 1.11 3.19
C ILE A 176 -2.57 0.55 4.20
N GLN A 177 -1.36 1.11 4.23
CA GLN A 177 -0.39 0.90 5.30
C GLN A 177 -0.43 2.07 6.29
N TYR A 178 -0.61 1.75 7.56
CA TYR A 178 -0.50 2.67 8.70
C TYR A 178 0.30 2.00 9.82
N GLY A 179 1.47 2.57 10.13
CA GLY A 179 2.49 2.04 11.01
C GLY A 179 2.94 0.64 10.57
N PRO A 180 2.98 -0.34 11.50
CA PRO A 180 3.31 -1.72 11.17
C PRO A 180 2.14 -2.50 10.54
N THR A 181 0.96 -1.88 10.40
CA THR A 181 -0.26 -2.55 9.94
C THR A 181 -0.56 -2.22 8.49
N ILE A 182 -1.01 -3.23 7.74
CA ILE A 182 -1.59 -3.04 6.40
C ILE A 182 -2.99 -3.65 6.38
N ARG A 183 -3.89 -3.01 5.62
CA ARG A 183 -5.18 -3.56 5.27
C ARG A 183 -5.40 -3.48 3.77
N SER A 184 -5.89 -4.60 3.20
CA SER A 184 -6.32 -4.71 1.81
C SER A 184 -7.84 -4.75 1.71
N PHE A 185 -8.37 -4.09 0.69
CA PHE A 185 -9.77 -3.99 0.35
C PHE A 185 -9.92 -4.40 -1.12
N LYS A 186 -10.90 -5.26 -1.42
CA LYS A 186 -11.16 -5.75 -2.79
C LYS A 186 -12.26 -4.96 -3.52
N GLN A 187 -12.84 -3.98 -2.85
CA GLN A 187 -13.91 -3.15 -3.36
C GLN A 187 -13.79 -1.74 -2.78
N LEU A 188 -14.27 -0.77 -3.55
CA LEU A 188 -14.42 0.63 -3.17
C LEU A 188 -15.90 1.02 -3.17
N PRO A 189 -16.30 2.03 -2.39
CA PRO A 189 -15.46 2.94 -1.60
C PRO A 189 -14.93 2.33 -0.29
N VAL A 190 -13.88 2.94 0.27
CA VAL A 190 -13.37 2.68 1.62
C VAL A 190 -13.41 3.98 2.42
N THR A 191 -14.23 3.99 3.46
CA THR A 191 -14.35 5.10 4.40
C THR A 191 -13.34 4.92 5.52
N ILE A 192 -12.66 6.00 5.87
CA ILE A 192 -11.65 6.09 6.93
C ILE A 192 -12.17 7.02 8.02
N GLY A 193 -12.09 6.60 9.28
CA GLY A 193 -12.49 7.43 10.42
C GLY A 193 -12.46 6.67 11.75
N LYS A 194 -12.78 7.36 12.84
CA LYS A 194 -12.81 6.77 14.19
C LYS A 194 -13.95 5.77 14.40
N ASN A 195 -15.04 5.91 13.65
CA ASN A 195 -16.21 5.05 13.83
C ASN A 195 -15.87 3.60 13.43
N PRO A 196 -16.12 2.60 14.29
CA PRO A 196 -15.91 1.18 13.97
C PRO A 196 -16.70 0.68 12.76
N LYS A 197 -17.75 1.40 12.32
CA LYS A 197 -18.51 1.09 11.11
C LYS A 197 -17.83 1.51 9.81
N CYS A 198 -16.75 2.30 9.86
CA CYS A 198 -15.96 2.60 8.68
C CYS A 198 -15.30 1.34 8.14
N GLU A 199 -15.11 1.22 6.82
CA GLU A 199 -14.37 0.09 6.23
C GLU A 199 -12.92 0.05 6.78
N TYR A 200 -12.33 1.22 7.03
CA TYR A 200 -11.05 1.37 7.73
C TYR A 200 -11.19 2.17 9.03
N PRO A 201 -11.53 1.53 10.15
CA PRO A 201 -11.51 2.18 11.46
C PRO A 201 -10.07 2.55 11.82
N MET A 202 -9.84 3.84 12.04
CA MET A 202 -8.53 4.40 12.42
C MET A 202 -8.69 5.23 13.68
N ASN A 203 -8.25 4.68 14.81
CA ASN A 203 -8.31 5.35 16.10
C ASN A 203 -7.15 6.34 16.24
N HIS A 204 -7.29 7.52 15.64
CA HIS A 204 -6.31 8.60 15.73
C HIS A 204 -6.99 9.90 16.22
N PRO A 205 -6.43 10.62 17.22
CA PRO A 205 -7.10 11.75 17.87
C PRO A 205 -7.49 12.88 16.91
N ALA A 206 -6.67 13.12 15.86
CA ALA A 206 -6.91 14.16 14.86
C ALA A 206 -8.00 13.84 13.81
N LEU A 207 -8.67 12.69 13.91
CA LEU A 207 -9.70 12.26 12.94
C LEU A 207 -11.13 12.43 13.47
N SER A 208 -12.09 12.42 12.55
CA SER A 208 -13.54 12.43 12.81
C SER A 208 -14.09 11.01 12.70
N ASP A 209 -15.35 10.79 13.11
CA ASP A 209 -16.01 9.49 13.03
C ASP A 209 -16.06 8.93 11.61
N GLN A 210 -16.45 9.76 10.64
CA GLN A 210 -16.27 9.55 9.21
C GLN A 210 -15.44 10.73 8.70
N HIS A 211 -14.22 10.48 8.24
CA HIS A 211 -13.25 11.55 8.02
C HIS A 211 -12.91 11.73 6.54
N ALA A 212 -12.56 10.65 5.87
CA ALA A 212 -12.28 10.64 4.45
C ALA A 212 -12.90 9.40 3.81
N GLN A 213 -13.21 9.47 2.53
CA GLN A 213 -13.60 8.30 1.75
C GLN A 213 -12.77 8.21 0.48
N ILE A 214 -12.13 7.08 0.27
CA ILE A 214 -11.42 6.79 -0.98
C ILE A 214 -12.37 6.01 -1.86
N PHE A 215 -12.44 6.41 -3.12
CA PHE A 215 -13.32 5.78 -4.11
C PHE A 215 -12.66 5.82 -5.48
N PHE A 216 -13.20 5.05 -6.42
CA PHE A 216 -12.75 5.06 -7.80
C PHE A 216 -13.86 5.63 -8.68
N GLY A 217 -13.53 6.62 -9.48
CA GLY A 217 -14.48 7.32 -10.33
C GLY A 217 -13.76 8.20 -11.34
N GLN A 218 -14.36 8.39 -12.51
CA GLN A 218 -13.70 9.03 -13.66
C GLN A 218 -12.39 8.33 -14.03
N ASP A 219 -12.38 6.99 -13.97
CA ASP A 219 -11.24 6.12 -14.30
C ASP A 219 -9.96 6.37 -13.46
N GLN A 220 -10.12 6.88 -12.24
CA GLN A 220 -9.01 7.13 -11.33
C GLN A 220 -9.43 7.05 -9.86
N TYR A 221 -8.45 6.86 -8.98
CA TYR A 221 -8.64 6.95 -7.54
C TYR A 221 -8.88 8.40 -7.13
N ARG A 222 -9.83 8.60 -6.23
CA ARG A 222 -10.23 9.91 -5.70
C ARG A 222 -10.42 9.81 -4.20
N VAL A 223 -10.28 10.94 -3.53
CA VAL A 223 -10.59 11.08 -2.11
C VAL A 223 -11.65 12.14 -1.92
N LYS A 224 -12.59 11.87 -1.01
CA LYS A 224 -13.65 12.76 -0.58
C LYS A 224 -13.38 13.19 0.87
N ASP A 225 -13.51 14.48 1.14
CA ASP A 225 -13.49 14.99 2.52
C ASP A 225 -14.90 14.83 3.13
N LEU A 226 -15.00 14.07 4.21
CA LEU A 226 -16.26 13.85 4.95
C LEU A 226 -16.34 14.67 6.24
N THR A 227 -15.32 15.48 6.53
CA THR A 227 -15.20 16.25 7.77
C THR A 227 -16.10 17.47 7.82
N GLY A 228 -16.52 17.98 6.65
CA GLY A 228 -17.22 19.25 6.51
C GLY A 228 -16.35 20.48 6.78
N GLN A 229 -15.07 20.29 7.11
CA GLN A 229 -14.14 21.34 7.54
C GLN A 229 -12.90 21.47 6.63
N LYS A 230 -12.83 20.70 5.54
CA LYS A 230 -11.70 20.69 4.59
C LYS A 230 -10.36 20.36 5.26
N LEU A 231 -10.37 19.34 6.13
CA LEU A 231 -9.19 18.88 6.86
C LEU A 231 -8.31 17.96 6.02
N VAL A 232 -8.92 17.23 5.07
CA VAL A 232 -8.19 16.35 4.16
C VAL A 232 -7.42 17.20 3.15
N ARG A 233 -6.14 16.89 2.94
CA ARG A 233 -5.26 17.64 2.03
C ARG A 233 -4.54 16.71 1.08
N ILE A 234 -4.34 17.16 -0.15
CA ILE A 234 -3.43 16.56 -1.13
C ILE A 234 -2.31 17.56 -1.39
N ASN A 235 -1.06 17.14 -1.22
CA ASN A 235 0.13 17.98 -1.44
C ASN A 235 0.01 19.33 -0.69
N ARG A 236 -0.42 19.25 0.59
CA ARG A 236 -0.69 20.37 1.51
C ARG A 236 -1.88 21.27 1.14
N GLN A 237 -2.55 21.03 0.01
CA GLN A 237 -3.74 21.78 -0.40
C GLN A 237 -5.03 21.11 0.09
N PRO A 238 -5.96 21.84 0.73
CA PRO A 238 -7.24 21.29 1.16
C PRO A 238 -8.05 20.72 0.00
N VAL A 239 -8.57 19.53 0.20
CA VAL A 239 -9.58 18.94 -0.68
C VAL A 239 -10.87 19.73 -0.51
N GLY A 240 -11.53 20.05 -1.62
CA GLY A 240 -12.85 20.70 -1.61
C GLY A 240 -13.94 19.73 -1.16
N PHE A 241 -14.73 19.25 -2.11
CA PHE A 241 -15.63 18.12 -1.86
C PHE A 241 -14.91 16.79 -2.10
N GLU A 242 -14.20 16.69 -3.22
CA GLU A 242 -13.39 15.56 -3.62
C GLU A 242 -12.22 15.99 -4.50
N ALA A 243 -11.20 15.14 -4.64
CA ALA A 243 -10.05 15.38 -5.50
C ALA A 243 -9.44 14.07 -6.06
N PRO A 244 -8.80 14.10 -7.24
CA PRO A 244 -7.98 12.99 -7.76
C PRO A 244 -6.80 12.66 -6.86
N LEU A 245 -6.42 11.38 -6.80
CA LEU A 245 -5.11 10.95 -6.30
C LEU A 245 -4.22 10.55 -7.47
N LYS A 246 -3.08 11.22 -7.61
CA LYS A 246 -2.04 10.94 -8.61
C LYS A 246 -0.84 10.26 -7.96
N PRO A 247 -0.11 9.40 -8.69
CA PRO A 247 1.10 8.78 -8.16
C PRO A 247 2.07 9.83 -7.57
N ASN A 248 2.57 9.52 -6.38
CA ASN A 248 3.40 10.35 -5.49
C ASN A 248 2.67 11.46 -4.73
N ASP A 249 1.35 11.60 -4.84
CA ASP A 249 0.60 12.55 -4.02
C ASP A 249 0.73 12.23 -2.53
N GLU A 250 0.86 13.28 -1.72
CA GLU A 250 0.82 13.21 -0.26
C GLU A 250 -0.59 13.54 0.24
N LEU A 251 -1.30 12.51 0.68
CA LEU A 251 -2.62 12.59 1.27
C LEU A 251 -2.50 12.73 2.78
N ALA A 252 -2.67 13.94 3.31
CA ALA A 252 -2.83 14.16 4.74
C ALA A 252 -4.31 14.04 5.11
N LEU A 253 -4.66 13.17 6.05
CA LEU A 253 -6.05 13.07 6.50
C LEU A 253 -6.45 14.31 7.30
N SER A 254 -5.55 14.83 8.14
CA SER A 254 -5.77 16.01 8.97
C SER A 254 -4.45 16.78 9.15
N PRO A 255 -4.46 18.09 9.48
CA PRO A 255 -3.23 18.87 9.67
C PRO A 255 -2.30 18.36 10.78
N GLN A 256 -2.84 17.66 11.79
CA GLN A 256 -2.08 16.97 12.84
C GLN A 256 -2.31 15.45 12.78
N GLY A 257 -2.79 14.96 11.65
CA GLY A 257 -3.13 13.56 11.44
C GLY A 257 -2.08 12.82 10.62
N PRO A 258 -2.34 11.54 10.35
CA PRO A 258 -1.46 10.74 9.51
C PRO A 258 -1.44 11.26 8.07
N VAL A 259 -0.27 11.11 7.46
CA VAL A 259 0.00 11.47 6.07
C VAL A 259 0.39 10.22 5.31
N PHE A 260 -0.14 10.05 4.10
CA PHE A 260 0.08 8.88 3.26
C PHE A 260 0.64 9.31 1.92
N ARG A 261 1.63 8.57 1.41
CA ARG A 261 2.03 8.63 0.00
C ARG A 261 1.12 7.72 -0.81
N PHE A 262 0.53 8.24 -1.87
CA PHE A 262 -0.17 7.44 -2.87
C PHE A 262 0.83 6.95 -3.93
N TYR A 263 1.05 5.65 -4.01
CA TYR A 263 2.00 5.06 -4.97
C TYR A 263 1.37 4.80 -6.34
N GLY A 264 0.07 5.06 -6.52
CA GLY A 264 -0.69 4.65 -7.71
C GLY A 264 -1.48 3.35 -7.48
N GLU A 265 -2.45 3.08 -8.36
CA GLU A 265 -3.19 1.81 -8.40
C GLU A 265 -3.80 1.38 -7.05
N GLY A 266 -4.29 2.34 -6.26
CA GLY A 266 -4.94 2.05 -4.99
C GLY A 266 -3.98 1.72 -3.85
N ARG A 267 -2.75 2.24 -3.86
CA ARG A 267 -1.77 1.96 -2.82
C ARG A 267 -1.44 3.22 -2.02
N LEU A 268 -1.73 3.18 -0.72
CA LEU A 268 -1.37 4.23 0.24
C LEU A 268 -0.41 3.67 1.29
N GLY A 269 0.70 4.36 1.52
CA GLY A 269 1.58 4.05 2.64
C GLY A 269 1.90 5.27 3.49
N GLU A 270 1.85 5.11 4.80
CA GLU A 270 2.16 6.18 5.74
C GLU A 270 3.56 6.76 5.51
N ILE A 271 3.63 8.08 5.54
CA ILE A 271 4.86 8.84 5.64
C ILE A 271 5.02 9.15 7.12
N GLU A 272 5.88 8.40 7.79
CA GLU A 272 6.39 8.81 9.10
C GLU A 272 7.19 10.09 8.85
N GLU A 273 6.64 11.26 9.17
CA GLU A 273 7.44 12.46 9.26
C GLU A 273 8.56 12.15 10.27
N ALA A 274 9.81 12.20 9.80
CA ALA A 274 10.96 12.11 10.68
C ALA A 274 10.75 13.19 11.74
N MET A 275 10.50 12.77 12.98
CA MET A 275 10.46 13.70 14.11
C MET A 275 11.75 14.50 14.03
N ASP A 276 11.64 15.82 13.82
CA ASP A 276 12.77 16.72 13.90
C ASP A 276 13.56 16.37 15.16
N GLU A 277 14.78 15.84 14.99
CA GLU A 277 15.70 15.66 16.08
C GLU A 277 15.88 17.02 16.73
N LYS A 278 15.28 17.21 17.91
CA LYS A 278 15.58 18.37 18.75
C LYS A 278 17.10 18.40 18.90
N PRO A 279 17.77 19.54 18.65
CA PRO A 279 19.21 19.60 18.76
C PRO A 279 19.59 19.16 20.18
N VAL A 280 20.37 18.09 20.26
CA VAL A 280 20.99 17.63 21.49
C VAL A 280 21.92 18.76 21.92
N ASP A 281 21.56 19.41 23.03
CA ASP A 281 22.39 20.38 23.71
C ASP A 281 23.74 19.74 24.03
N SER A 282 24.75 20.11 23.23
CA SER A 282 26.13 19.76 23.47
C SER A 282 26.66 20.62 24.62
N SER A 283 26.33 20.23 25.85
CA SER A 283 27.10 20.63 27.02
C SER A 283 28.47 19.95 26.96
N GLY A 284 29.36 20.56 26.17
CA GLY A 284 30.75 20.20 26.06
C GLY A 284 31.44 20.30 27.42
N LYS A 285 31.80 19.15 27.97
CA LYS A 285 32.82 19.04 29.02
C LYS A 285 34.16 19.50 28.41
N MET A 286 34.54 20.76 28.62
CA MET A 286 35.90 21.22 28.38
C MET A 286 36.80 20.61 29.47
N GLY A 287 37.76 19.79 29.03
CA GLY A 287 38.90 19.41 29.84
C GLY A 287 39.89 20.57 29.89
N GLU A 288 40.18 21.06 31.09
CA GLU A 288 41.36 21.86 31.36
C GLU A 288 42.51 20.94 31.78
N THR A 289 43.65 21.11 31.11
CA THR A 289 44.96 20.55 31.49
C THR A 289 45.87 21.70 31.87
N ALA A 290 46.34 21.71 33.12
CA ALA A 290 47.47 22.47 33.65
C ALA A 290 47.62 21.97 35.12
N GLU A 291 48.77 21.79 35.77
CA GLU A 291 50.19 21.88 35.49
C GLU A 291 50.86 21.28 36.74
N LYS A 292 51.98 20.55 36.60
CA LYS A 292 52.76 20.04 37.74
C LYS A 292 53.40 21.19 38.52
N LYS A 293 53.25 21.20 39.86
CA LYS A 293 54.30 21.61 40.83
C LYS A 293 53.96 21.19 42.26
N SER A 294 54.77 20.29 42.82
CA SER A 294 54.90 20.04 44.27
C SER A 294 55.59 21.25 44.94
N PRO A 295 55.42 21.54 46.25
CA PRO A 295 56.13 20.74 47.27
C PRO A 295 55.50 20.64 48.70
N LYS A 296 55.93 19.59 49.40
CA LYS A 296 56.27 19.49 50.85
C LYS A 296 55.24 19.79 51.96
N GLY A 297 55.09 18.78 52.83
CA GLY A 297 54.92 18.89 54.29
C GLY A 297 53.52 19.31 54.76
N ILE A 298 52.88 18.71 55.75
CA ILE A 298 53.38 18.26 57.06
C ILE A 298 52.49 17.11 57.55
N SER A 299 53.13 16.13 58.16
CA SER A 299 52.54 15.04 58.92
C SER A 299 51.77 15.54 60.15
N SER A 300 50.59 14.99 60.40
CA SER A 300 50.15 14.70 61.76
C SER A 300 49.35 13.41 61.79
N LYS A 301 49.93 12.45 62.51
CA LYS A 301 49.45 11.11 62.81
C LYS A 301 48.84 11.14 64.21
N PHE A 302 47.74 10.39 64.41
CA PHE A 302 47.44 9.60 65.63
C PHE A 302 47.23 10.39 66.94
N LYS A 303 46.51 9.94 67.98
CA LYS A 303 45.91 8.67 68.40
C LYS A 303 44.86 8.98 69.49
N LYS A 304 43.94 8.03 69.70
CA LYS A 304 43.12 7.73 70.90
C LYS A 304 43.69 8.27 72.24
N ILE A 305 42.89 8.54 73.28
CA ILE A 305 42.40 7.56 74.30
C ILE A 305 41.37 8.26 75.24
N PHE A 306 40.43 7.47 75.78
CA PHE A 306 39.43 7.73 76.84
C PHE A 306 40.05 8.28 78.15
N GLY A 307 39.37 9.07 78.99
CA GLY A 307 38.33 8.64 79.93
C GLY A 307 38.93 8.35 81.32
N SER A 308 38.39 8.98 82.35
CA SER A 308 38.49 8.61 83.77
C SER A 308 37.10 8.30 84.30
#